data_AF-A0A9D7JEB4-F1
#
_entry.id   AF-A0A9D7JEB4-F1
#
_cell.length_a   1.000
_cell.length_b   1.000
_cell.length_c   1.000
_cell.angle_alpha   90.00
_cell.angle_beta   90.00
_cell.angle_gamma   90.00
#
_symmetry.space_group_name_H-M   'P 1'
#
loop_
_entity.id
_entity.type
_entity.pdbx_description
1 polymer ?
#
loop_
_entity_poly.entity_id
_entity_poly.type
_entity_poly.pdbx_seq_one_letter_code
_entity_poly.pdbx_strand_id
1 'polypeptide(L)' 'MTGVVTADNSSFSLQARSDVPIGHKVALQDLKAGDTATKYGEDIGRIIADVAKGEHVHVHNLKTKRW' A
#
# COMPACT_ATOMS: atom_id res chain seq x y z
N MET A 1 -1.14 -9.16 10.39
CA MET A 1 -0.02 -9.58 9.54
C MET A 1 1.29 -9.04 10.09
N THR A 2 2.38 -9.78 9.90
CA THR A 2 3.73 -9.34 10.28
C THR A 2 4.44 -8.79 9.04
N GLY A 3 4.91 -7.55 9.11
CA GLY A 3 5.78 -6.95 8.12
C GLY A 3 7.24 -7.06 8.57
N VAL A 4 8.15 -7.28 7.62
CA VAL A 4 9.59 -7.30 7.85
C VAL A 4 10.22 -6.20 7.00
N VAL A 5 11.06 -5.38 7.62
CA VAL A 5 11.86 -4.36 6.94
C VAL A 5 13.17 -5.02 6.51
N THR A 6 13.35 -5.22 5.21
CA THR A 6 14.52 -5.95 4.68
C THR A 6 15.83 -5.19 4.80
N ALA A 7 15.79 -3.89 5.04
CA ALA A 7 16.99 -3.05 5.17
C ALA A 7 17.72 -3.29 6.49
N ASP A 8 16.98 -3.54 7.58
CA ASP A 8 17.53 -3.68 8.93
C ASP A 8 17.08 -4.97 9.65
N ASN A 9 16.33 -5.84 8.98
CA ASN A 9 15.71 -7.06 9.52
C ASN A 9 14.77 -6.83 10.70
N SER A 10 14.33 -5.59 10.94
CA SER A 10 13.32 -5.31 11.94
C SER A 10 11.94 -5.80 11.48
N SER A 11 11.03 -5.99 12.43
CA SER A 11 9.66 -6.44 12.13
C SER A 11 8.63 -5.54 12.82
N PHE A 12 7.47 -5.41 12.19
CA PHE A 12 6.32 -4.68 12.75
C PHE A 12 5.02 -5.45 12.54
N SER A 13 4.03 -5.15 13.37
CA SER A 13 2.68 -5.70 13.25
C SER A 13 1.75 -4.71 12.56
N LEU A 14 0.95 -5.21 11.63
CA LEU A 14 -0.10 -4.45 10.93
C LEU A 14 -1.39 -5.26 10.95
N GLN A 15 -2.52 -4.63 11.29
CA GLN A 15 -3.83 -5.26 11.17
C GLN A 15 -4.28 -5.18 9.71
N ALA A 16 -4.61 -6.32 9.10
CA ALA A 16 -5.27 -6.32 7.79
C ALA A 16 -6.75 -6.00 7.99
N ARG A 17 -7.27 -5.05 7.21
CA ARG A 17 -8.68 -4.61 7.29
C ARG A 17 -9.57 -5.22 6.20
N SER A 18 -8.95 -5.89 5.23
CA SER A 18 -9.59 -6.53 4.10
C SER A 18 -8.81 -7.78 3.71
N ASP A 19 -9.44 -8.70 2.99
CA ASP A 19 -8.73 -9.81 2.36
C ASP A 19 -7.76 -9.26 1.29
N VAL A 20 -6.49 -9.64 1.41
CA VAL A 20 -5.41 -9.23 0.51
C VAL A 20 -4.83 -10.48 -0.15
N PRO A 21 -5.06 -10.70 -1.45
CA PRO A 21 -4.47 -11.82 -2.16
C PRO A 21 -2.93 -11.77 -2.18
N ILE A 22 -2.30 -12.93 -2.35
CA ILE A 22 -0.84 -13.00 -2.50
C ILE A 22 -0.38 -12.17 -3.72
N GLY A 23 0.71 -11.41 -3.54
CA GLY A 23 1.24 -10.51 -4.57
C GLY A 23 0.57 -9.14 -4.64
N HIS A 24 -0.49 -8.90 -3.87
CA HIS A 24 -1.15 -7.60 -3.81
C HIS A 24 -0.52 -6.68 -2.76
N LYS A 25 -0.90 -5.40 -2.80
CA LYS A 25 -0.33 -4.34 -1.94
C LYS A 25 -1.24 -4.07 -0.74
N VAL A 26 -0.63 -3.69 0.37
CA VAL A 26 -1.33 -3.24 1.59
C VAL A 26 -0.86 -1.83 1.93
N ALA A 27 -1.80 -0.96 2.33
CA ALA A 27 -1.46 0.38 2.78
C ALA A 27 -0.71 0.36 4.13
N LEU A 28 0.49 0.93 4.17
CA LEU A 28 1.31 1.01 5.40
C LEU A 28 0.89 2.17 6.32
N GLN A 29 0.14 3.13 5.79
CA GLN A 29 -0.41 4.30 6.47
C GLN A 29 -1.78 4.64 5.87
N ASP A 30 -2.49 5.58 6.48
CA ASP A 30 -3.70 6.14 5.86
C ASP A 30 -3.31 6.97 4.64
N LEU A 31 -4.03 6.76 3.54
CA LEU A 31 -3.86 7.43 2.26
C LEU A 31 -5.18 8.09 1.86
N LYS A 32 -5.11 9.33 1.38
CA LYS A 32 -6.24 10.09 0.88
C LYS A 32 -6.30 10.04 -0.64
N ALA A 33 -7.51 10.20 -1.19
CA ALA A 33 -7.66 10.44 -2.61
C ALA A 33 -6.81 11.63 -3.06
N GLY A 34 -6.02 11.43 -4.11
CA GLY A 34 -5.03 12.39 -4.59
C GLY A 34 -3.61 12.14 -4.09
N ASP A 35 -3.39 11.31 -3.08
CA ASP A 35 -2.03 11.02 -2.58
C ASP A 35 -1.19 10.27 -3.62
N THR A 36 0.13 10.49 -3.56
CA THR A 36 1.09 9.75 -4.39
C THR A 36 1.29 8.36 -3.79
N ALA A 37 1.16 7.33 -4.63
CA ALA A 37 1.54 5.98 -4.25
C ALA A 37 3.02 5.76 -4.55
N THR A 38 3.81 5.48 -3.52
CA THR A 38 5.25 5.23 -3.64
C THR A 38 5.56 3.76 -3.43
N LYS A 39 6.36 3.17 -4.32
CA LYS A 39 6.86 1.81 -4.18
C LYS A 39 8.33 1.76 -4.61
N TYR A 40 9.19 1.16 -3.77
CA TYR A 40 10.64 1.11 -4.00
C TYR A 40 11.29 2.49 -4.21
N GLY A 41 10.76 3.52 -3.55
CA GLY A 41 11.24 4.91 -3.70
C GLY A 41 10.71 5.64 -4.95
N GLU A 42 9.95 4.96 -5.82
CA GLU A 42 9.44 5.53 -7.07
C GLU A 42 7.93 5.83 -6.99
N ASP A 43 7.50 6.91 -7.64
CA ASP A 43 6.09 7.25 -7.81
C ASP A 43 5.44 6.31 -8.83
N ILE A 44 4.61 5.39 -8.33
CA ILE A 44 3.92 4.41 -9.16
C ILE A 44 2.53 4.87 -9.60
N GLY A 45 2.01 6.01 -9.12
CA GLY A 45 0.61 6.38 -9.36
C GLY A 45 -0.02 7.29 -8.33
N ARG A 46 -1.33 7.47 -8.48
CA ARG A 46 -2.18 8.27 -7.59
C ARG A 46 -3.26 7.42 -6.96
N ILE A 47 -3.50 7.64 -5.68
CA ILE A 47 -4.63 7.09 -4.93
C ILE A 47 -5.91 7.79 -5.43
N ILE A 48 -6.93 7.01 -5.78
CA ILE A 48 -8.18 7.52 -6.37
C ILE A 48 -9.39 7.40 -5.43
N ALA A 49 -9.22 6.74 -4.29
CA ALA A 49 -10.18 6.65 -3.20
C ALA A 49 -9.42 6.57 -1.88
N ASP A 50 -9.99 7.06 -0.78
CA ASP A 50 -9.37 6.94 0.54
C ASP A 50 -9.06 5.47 0.86
N VAL A 51 -7.85 5.21 1.36
CA VAL A 51 -7.39 3.88 1.76
C VAL A 51 -6.84 3.96 3.18
N ALA A 52 -7.45 3.22 4.08
CA ALA A 52 -7.02 3.20 5.46
C ALA A 52 -5.82 2.26 5.64
N LYS A 53 -4.97 2.53 6.64
CA LYS A 53 -3.84 1.67 6.99
C LYS A 53 -4.30 0.23 7.17
N GLY A 54 -3.63 -0.71 6.50
CA GLY A 54 -3.97 -2.13 6.53
C GLY A 54 -4.99 -2.58 5.48
N GLU A 55 -5.50 -1.69 4.64
CA GLU A 55 -6.40 -2.04 3.53
C GLU A 55 -5.65 -2.45 2.26
N HIS A 56 -6.36 -3.19 1.41
CA HIS A 56 -5.90 -3.68 0.12
C HIS A 56 -5.78 -2.54 -0.91
N VAL A 57 -4.57 -2.34 -1.46
CA VAL A 57 -4.31 -1.35 -2.52
C VAL A 57 -4.22 -2.03 -3.89
N HIS A 58 -5.17 -1.72 -4.77
CA HIS A 58 -5.29 -2.29 -6.11
C HIS A 58 -6.00 -1.35 -7.08
N VAL A 59 -6.39 -1.83 -8.26
CA VAL A 59 -6.93 -0.99 -9.35
C VAL A 59 -8.19 -0.19 -8.98
N HIS A 60 -8.91 -0.58 -7.94
CA HIS A 60 -10.11 0.13 -7.48
C HIS A 60 -9.80 1.41 -6.66
N ASN A 61 -8.61 1.50 -6.05
CA ASN A 61 -8.20 2.64 -5.23
C ASN A 61 -6.83 3.22 -5.60
N LEU A 62 -6.14 2.64 -6.58
CA LEU A 62 -4.88 3.11 -7.12
C LEU A 62 -4.92 3.11 -8.65
N LYS A 63 -4.62 4.27 -9.24
CA LYS A 63 -4.36 4.40 -10.67
C LYS A 63 -2.86 4.54 -10.91
N THR A 64 -2.26 3.55 -11.54
CA THR A 64 -0.84 3.56 -11.85
C THR A 64 -0.52 4.51 -12.99
N LYS A 65 0.63 5.19 -12.94
CA LYS A 65 1.15 5.91 -14.11
C LYS A 65 1.45 4.87 -15.20
N ARG A 66 0.89 5.06 -16.39
CA ARG A 66 1.26 4.28 -17.58
C ARG A 66 2.69 4.68 -17.95
N TRP A 67 3.56 3.69 -18.18
CA TRP A 67 4.78 3.84 -18.95
C TRP A 67 4.46 3.59 -20.42
#